data_AF-A0A0G2AW77-F1
#
_entry.id   AF-A0A0G2AW77-F1
#
_cell.length_a   1.000
_cell.length_b   1.000
_cell.length_c   1.000
_cell.angle_alpha   90.00
_cell.angle_beta   90.00
_cell.angle_gamma   90.00
#
_symmetry.space_group_name_H-M   'P 1'
#
loop_
_entity.id
_entity.type
_entity.pdbx_description
1 polymer ?
#
loop_
_entity_poly.entity_id
_entity_poly.type
_entity_poly.pdbx_seq_one_letter_code
_entity_poly.pdbx_strand_id
1 'polypeptide(L)'
;MLKSAHNGGDMLLNRLVFTLANLARTFGFSFNEEEDPRVKELLLTTRRLGGIQFRVEHEPSGEWVATSINVEGIVTGGSAYPNDVNEAIRDAIFTYFEIPPHLCKPSLVHRQGEVARIEERVYA
;
A
#
# COMPACT_ATOMS: atom_id res chain seq x y z
N MET A 1 28.28 -7.61 9.78
CA MET A 1 27.90 -8.17 8.47
C MET A 1 26.82 -7.25 7.90
N LEU A 2 27.22 -6.17 7.24
CA LEU A 2 26.33 -5.13 6.70
C LEU A 2 26.04 -5.48 5.23
N LYS A 3 24.83 -5.92 4.93
CA LYS A 3 24.32 -5.96 3.56
C LYS A 3 23.69 -4.60 3.27
N SER A 4 24.46 -3.74 2.62
CA SER A 4 23.97 -2.51 1.99
C SER A 4 24.20 -2.63 0.48
N ALA A 5 23.29 -2.04 -0.29
CA ALA A 5 23.27 -1.88 -1.76
C ALA A 5 22.73 -3.07 -2.61
N HIS A 6 21.44 -3.38 -2.50
CA HIS A 6 20.70 -4.03 -3.60
C HIS A 6 19.24 -3.58 -3.78
N ASN A 7 18.85 -2.38 -3.31
CA ASN A 7 17.42 -1.98 -3.31
C ASN A 7 16.96 -1.17 -4.55
N GLY A 8 17.87 -0.61 -5.35
CA GLY A 8 17.49 0.28 -6.46
C GLY A 8 16.96 -0.44 -7.71
N GLY A 9 17.52 -1.62 -8.04
CA GLY A 9 17.11 -2.40 -9.21
C GLY A 9 15.77 -3.10 -9.01
N ASP A 10 15.55 -3.67 -7.82
CA ASP A 10 14.32 -4.37 -7.45
C ASP A 10 13.11 -3.43 -7.41
N MET A 11 13.31 -2.19 -6.93
CA MET A 11 12.24 -1.18 -6.90
C MET A 11 11.77 -0.79 -8.30
N LEU A 12 12.69 -0.63 -9.26
CA LEU A 12 12.37 -0.33 -10.65
C LEU A 12 11.70 -1.52 -11.35
N LEU A 13 12.16 -2.73 -11.10
CA LEU A 13 11.58 -3.95 -11.66
C LEU A 13 10.15 -4.18 -11.16
N ASN A 14 9.91 -4.00 -9.85
CA ASN A 14 8.58 -4.15 -9.26
C ASN A 14 7.58 -3.14 -9.84
N ARG A 15 8.02 -1.89 -10.04
CA ARG A 15 7.20 -0.84 -10.67
C ARG A 15 6.88 -1.17 -12.13
N LEU A 16 7.85 -1.71 -12.88
CA LEU A 16 7.63 -2.17 -14.25
C LEU A 16 6.63 -3.33 -14.31
N VAL A 17 6.81 -4.36 -13.48
CA VAL A 17 5.91 -5.51 -13.41
C VAL A 17 4.49 -5.08 -13.04
N PHE A 18 4.33 -4.20 -12.06
CA PHE A 18 3.03 -3.63 -11.69
C PHE A 18 2.38 -2.89 -12.86
N THR A 19 3.16 -2.06 -13.57
CA THR A 19 2.67 -1.26 -14.70
C THR A 19 2.23 -2.15 -15.86
N LEU A 20 3.05 -3.15 -16.21
CA LEU A 20 2.75 -4.12 -17.27
C LEU A 20 1.54 -5.00 -16.91
N ALA A 21 1.42 -5.43 -15.65
CA ALA A 21 0.25 -6.18 -15.19
C ALA A 21 -1.03 -5.34 -15.30
N ASN A 22 -0.99 -4.06 -14.89
CA ASN A 22 -2.13 -3.17 -15.06
C ASN A 22 -2.49 -2.95 -16.53
N LEU A 23 -1.50 -2.80 -17.41
CA LEU A 23 -1.74 -2.72 -18.85
C LEU A 23 -2.38 -4.01 -19.38
N ALA A 24 -1.84 -5.18 -19.05
CA ALA A 24 -2.39 -6.47 -19.46
C ALA A 24 -3.85 -6.66 -18.99
N ARG A 25 -4.20 -6.19 -17.78
CA ARG A 25 -5.59 -6.18 -17.28
C ARG A 25 -6.52 -5.34 -18.16
N THR A 26 -6.07 -4.19 -18.67
CA THR A 26 -6.87 -3.39 -19.62
C THR A 26 -7.15 -4.11 -20.93
N PHE A 27 -6.32 -5.09 -21.29
CA PHE A 27 -6.52 -5.99 -22.44
C PHE A 27 -7.27 -7.29 -22.10
N GLY A 28 -7.79 -7.43 -20.88
CA GLY A 28 -8.61 -8.58 -20.47
C GLY A 28 -7.84 -9.78 -19.90
N PHE A 29 -6.53 -9.66 -19.66
CA PHE A 29 -5.79 -10.70 -18.93
C PHE A 29 -6.17 -10.72 -17.44
N SER A 30 -6.53 -11.90 -16.93
CA SER A 30 -6.71 -12.17 -15.50
C SER A 30 -5.46 -12.87 -14.97
N PHE A 31 -4.93 -12.42 -13.83
CA PHE A 31 -3.81 -13.09 -13.15
C PHE A 31 -4.29 -14.04 -12.05
N ASN A 32 -5.61 -14.30 -11.96
CA ASN A 32 -6.24 -15.10 -10.92
C ASN A 32 -5.84 -14.63 -9.51
N GLU A 33 -5.83 -13.31 -9.33
CA GLU A 33 -5.40 -12.67 -8.09
C GLU A 33 -6.19 -13.17 -6.87
N GLU A 34 -7.48 -13.50 -7.06
CA GLU A 34 -8.37 -13.99 -6.01
C GLU A 34 -8.08 -15.42 -5.56
N GLU A 35 -7.24 -16.17 -6.28
CA GLU A 35 -6.83 -17.53 -5.91
C GLU A 35 -5.58 -17.52 -5.00
N ASP A 36 -4.79 -16.46 -5.04
CA ASP A 36 -3.56 -16.32 -4.27
C ASP A 36 -3.86 -16.24 -2.75
N PRO A 37 -3.17 -17.05 -1.92
CA PRO A 37 -3.42 -17.09 -0.48
C PRO A 37 -3.17 -15.75 0.22
N ARG A 38 -2.23 -14.94 -0.26
CA ARG A 38 -1.88 -13.64 0.32
C ARG A 38 -2.94 -12.61 0.02
N VAL A 39 -3.47 -12.62 -1.20
CA VAL A 39 -4.62 -11.78 -1.59
C VAL A 39 -5.86 -12.18 -0.80
N LYS A 40 -6.10 -13.50 -0.61
CA LYS A 40 -7.19 -13.99 0.25
C LYS A 40 -7.03 -13.50 1.69
N GLU A 41 -5.82 -13.55 2.24
CA GLU A 41 -5.54 -13.06 3.59
C GLU A 41 -5.80 -11.56 3.73
N LEU A 42 -5.31 -10.75 2.79
CA LEU A 42 -5.61 -9.31 2.72
C LEU A 42 -7.11 -9.06 2.72
N LEU A 43 -7.86 -9.75 1.86
CA LEU A 43 -9.31 -9.59 1.74
C LEU A 43 -10.05 -10.05 3.00
N LEU A 44 -9.63 -11.16 3.62
CA LEU A 44 -10.22 -11.67 4.87
C LEU A 44 -9.97 -10.71 6.03
N THR A 45 -8.74 -10.22 6.17
CA THR A 45 -8.36 -9.26 7.22
C THR A 45 -9.14 -7.96 7.04
N THR A 46 -9.18 -7.42 5.82
CA THR A 46 -9.95 -6.21 5.51
C THR A 46 -11.43 -6.38 5.84
N ARG A 47 -12.04 -7.52 5.46
CA ARG A 47 -13.45 -7.82 5.78
C ARG A 47 -13.71 -7.96 7.28
N ARG A 48 -12.79 -8.58 8.03
CA ARG A 48 -12.92 -8.75 9.49
C ARG A 48 -12.85 -7.43 10.24
N LEU A 49 -12.01 -6.50 9.77
CA LEU A 49 -11.79 -5.21 10.42
C LEU A 49 -12.75 -4.11 9.93
N GLY A 50 -13.48 -4.33 8.83
CA GLY A 50 -14.24 -3.28 8.15
C GLY A 50 -13.34 -2.21 7.53
N GLY A 51 -12.14 -2.60 7.08
CA GLY A 51 -11.09 -1.71 6.58
C GLY A 51 -9.83 -1.68 7.45
N ILE A 52 -8.68 -1.45 6.82
CA ILE A 52 -7.41 -1.16 7.52
C ILE A 52 -7.34 0.34 7.71
N GLN A 53 -7.28 0.82 8.95
CA GLN A 53 -7.34 2.24 9.27
C GLN A 53 -5.94 2.78 9.56
N PHE A 54 -5.66 4.01 9.12
CA PHE A 54 -4.41 4.72 9.35
C PHE A 54 -4.63 6.07 10.04
N ARG A 55 -3.77 6.38 11.00
CA ARG A 55 -3.53 7.75 11.48
C ARG A 55 -2.42 8.35 10.62
N VAL A 56 -2.63 9.56 10.10
CA VAL A 56 -1.62 10.30 9.32
C VAL A 56 -1.25 11.56 10.08
N GLU A 57 0.03 11.71 10.40
CA GLU A 57 0.62 12.87 11.04
C GLU A 57 1.51 13.55 9.99
N HIS A 58 1.42 14.88 9.88
CA HIS A 58 2.19 15.62 8.89
C HIS A 58 2.75 16.93 9.44
N GLU A 59 3.87 17.34 8.89
CA GLU A 59 4.55 18.59 9.20
C GLU A 59 4.17 19.69 8.19
N PRO A 60 4.38 20.98 8.53
CA PRO A 60 4.24 22.09 7.59
C PRO A 60 5.22 22.00 6.40
N SER A 61 6.31 21.26 6.55
CA SER A 61 7.30 20.98 5.50
C SER A 61 6.75 20.10 4.36
N GLY A 62 5.62 19.41 4.60
CA GLY A 62 5.06 18.43 3.68
C GLY A 62 5.50 16.98 3.95
N GLU A 63 6.41 16.77 4.90
CA GLU A 63 6.74 15.44 5.43
C GLU A 63 5.58 14.87 6.24
N TRP A 64 5.38 13.55 6.14
CA TRP A 64 4.28 12.88 6.82
C TRP A 64 4.58 11.42 7.11
N VAL A 65 3.89 10.89 8.13
CA VAL A 65 3.94 9.50 8.55
C VAL A 65 2.51 8.99 8.71
N ALA A 66 2.21 7.82 8.13
CA ALA A 66 0.99 7.09 8.39
C ALA A 66 1.29 5.81 9.17
N THR A 67 0.55 5.59 10.25
CA THR A 67 0.64 4.38 11.08
C THR A 67 -0.73 3.71 11.13
N SER A 68 -0.80 2.41 10.88
CA SER A 68 -2.05 1.69 11.03
C SER A 68 -2.46 1.59 12.50
N ILE A 69 -3.75 1.84 12.77
CA ILE A 69 -4.30 1.84 14.14
C ILE A 69 -4.96 0.51 14.52
N ASN A 70 -5.23 -0.35 13.53
CA ASN A 70 -5.93 -1.62 13.72
C ASN A 70 -5.21 -2.83 13.09
N VAL A 71 -4.05 -2.61 12.48
CA VAL A 71 -3.11 -3.66 12.06
C VAL A 71 -1.71 -3.27 12.52
N GLU A 72 -1.13 -4.05 13.42
CA GLU A 72 0.21 -3.78 13.93
C GLU A 72 1.27 -3.99 12.84
N GLY A 73 2.28 -3.11 12.79
CA GLY A 73 3.44 -3.28 11.91
C GLY A 73 3.33 -2.60 10.54
N ILE A 74 2.21 -1.95 10.20
CA ILE A 74 2.13 -1.14 8.98
C ILE A 74 2.41 0.34 9.29
N VAL A 75 3.58 0.80 8.86
CA VAL A 75 4.01 2.21 8.93
C VAL A 75 4.56 2.61 7.57
N THR A 76 4.20 3.80 7.12
CA THR A 76 4.71 4.39 5.88
C THR A 76 4.83 5.90 6.02
N GLY A 77 5.51 6.55 5.09
CA GLY A 77 5.68 7.99 5.12
C GLY A 77 6.11 8.51 3.76
N GLY A 78 6.15 9.83 3.66
CA GLY A 78 6.51 10.52 2.44
C GLY A 78 6.82 11.99 2.71
N SER A 79 7.10 12.71 1.63
CA SER A 79 7.52 14.11 1.68
C SER A 79 6.64 15.03 0.84
N ALA A 80 5.53 14.51 0.32
CA ALA A 80 4.65 15.23 -0.60
C ALA A 80 3.18 15.18 -0.14
N TYR A 81 2.91 15.40 1.15
CA TYR A 81 1.54 15.47 1.66
C TYR A 81 0.71 16.53 0.91
N PRO A 82 -0.55 16.25 0.51
CA PRO A 82 -1.28 14.99 0.63
C PRO A 82 -1.17 14.07 -0.61
N ASN A 83 -0.33 14.41 -1.59
CA ASN A 83 -0.33 13.85 -2.94
C ASN A 83 0.09 12.38 -3.01
N ASP A 84 1.08 11.98 -2.21
CA ASP A 84 1.67 10.62 -2.22
C ASP A 84 1.06 9.67 -1.16
N VAL A 85 0.23 10.19 -0.24
CA VAL A 85 -0.31 9.44 0.91
C VAL A 85 -1.04 8.17 0.50
N ASN A 86 -1.97 8.27 -0.44
CA ASN A 86 -2.82 7.14 -0.85
C ASN A 86 -2.03 6.03 -1.59
N GLU A 87 -1.00 6.41 -2.34
CA GLU A 87 -0.13 5.46 -3.04
C GLU A 87 0.79 4.76 -2.03
N ALA A 88 1.46 5.52 -1.16
CA ALA A 88 2.36 5.00 -0.15
C ALA A 88 1.67 4.11 0.89
N ILE A 89 0.43 4.42 1.31
CA ILE A 89 -0.37 3.54 2.19
C ILE A 89 -0.70 2.23 1.47
N ARG A 90 -1.07 2.29 0.19
CA ARG A 90 -1.41 1.09 -0.58
C ARG A 90 -0.19 0.19 -0.74
N ASP A 91 0.95 0.76 -1.07
CA ASP A 91 2.21 0.02 -1.21
C ASP A 91 2.64 -0.60 0.11
N ALA A 92 2.45 0.09 1.24
CA ALA A 92 2.72 -0.45 2.57
C ALA A 92 1.81 -1.64 2.90
N ILE A 93 0.52 -1.57 2.56
CA ILE A 93 -0.42 -2.70 2.72
C ILE A 93 0.03 -3.89 1.87
N PHE A 94 0.32 -3.68 0.58
CA PHE A 94 0.77 -4.77 -0.28
C PHE A 94 2.09 -5.37 0.17
N THR A 95 3.01 -4.55 0.68
CA THR A 95 4.28 -5.01 1.23
C THR A 95 4.05 -5.85 2.49
N TYR A 96 3.19 -5.41 3.40
CA TYR A 96 2.87 -6.13 4.63
C TYR A 96 2.30 -7.53 4.37
N PHE A 97 1.39 -7.66 3.38
CA PHE A 97 0.84 -8.95 2.98
C PHE A 97 1.71 -9.69 1.94
N GLU A 98 2.92 -9.19 1.66
CA GLU A 98 3.86 -9.77 0.70
C GLU A 98 3.23 -10.03 -0.69
N ILE A 99 2.32 -9.16 -1.12
CA ILE A 99 1.60 -9.31 -2.39
C ILE A 99 2.58 -9.09 -3.55
N PRO A 100 2.75 -10.07 -4.45
CA PRO A 100 3.58 -9.89 -5.62
C PRO A 100 3.13 -8.70 -6.48
N PRO A 101 4.04 -7.91 -7.08
CA PRO A 101 3.67 -6.72 -7.85
C PRO A 101 2.69 -6.96 -9.00
N HIS A 102 2.72 -8.14 -9.62
CA HIS A 102 1.79 -8.51 -10.69
C HIS A 102 0.37 -8.78 -10.17
N LEU A 103 0.19 -9.08 -8.88
CA LEU A 103 -1.11 -9.29 -8.23
C LEU A 103 -1.61 -8.04 -7.51
N CYS A 104 -0.75 -7.04 -7.29
CA CYS A 104 -1.15 -5.74 -6.77
C CYS A 104 -2.16 -5.09 -7.73
N LYS A 105 -3.41 -4.98 -7.26
CA LYS A 105 -4.51 -4.35 -7.99
C LYS A 105 -5.08 -3.25 -7.12
N PRO A 106 -5.10 -1.98 -7.58
CA PRO A 106 -5.59 -0.85 -6.77
C PRO A 106 -6.94 -1.13 -6.11
N SER A 107 -7.88 -1.76 -6.84
CA SER A 107 -9.23 -2.07 -6.36
C SER A 107 -9.29 -3.00 -5.14
N LEU A 108 -8.22 -3.74 -4.81
CA LEU A 108 -8.17 -4.58 -3.60
C LEU A 108 -8.21 -3.74 -2.32
N VAL A 109 -7.73 -2.50 -2.41
CA VAL A 109 -7.65 -1.55 -1.29
C VAL A 109 -8.55 -0.31 -1.55
N HIS A 110 -9.11 -0.17 -2.75
CA HIS A 110 -9.83 1.04 -3.21
C HIS A 110 -11.34 1.06 -2.94
N ARG A 111 -11.91 0.15 -2.14
CA ARG A 111 -13.34 0.27 -1.81
C ARG A 111 -13.53 1.48 -0.88
N GLN A 112 -13.89 2.58 -1.52
CA GLN A 112 -14.30 3.89 -1.02
C GLN A 112 -14.63 3.94 0.48
N GLY A 113 -13.84 4.72 1.24
CA GLY A 113 -14.26 5.27 2.53
C GLY A 113 -13.82 4.53 3.81
N GLU A 114 -13.18 3.36 3.73
CA GLU A 114 -12.91 2.53 4.92
C GLU A 114 -11.45 2.56 5.44
N VAL A 115 -10.52 3.25 4.76
CA VAL A 115 -9.07 3.05 5.00
C VAL A 115 -8.36 4.19 5.75
N ALA A 116 -9.00 5.32 6.00
CA ALA A 116 -8.38 6.39 6.79
C ALA A 116 -9.41 7.23 7.56
N ARG A 117 -9.49 7.02 8.88
CA ARG A 117 -9.84 8.12 9.78
C ARG A 117 -8.55 8.87 10.06
N ILE A 118 -8.31 9.92 9.27
CA ILE A 118 -7.18 10.81 9.46
C ILE A 118 -7.43 11.61 10.75
N GLU A 119 -6.86 11.17 11.87
CA GLU A 119 -6.67 12.05 13.02
C GLU A 119 -5.49 12.97 12.71
N GLU A 120 -5.78 14.17 12.21
CA GLU A 120 -4.76 15.17 11.89
C GLU A 120 -4.16 15.74 13.19
N ARG A 121 -2.85 15.61 13.34
CA ARG A 121 -2.05 16.39 14.29
C ARG A 121 -1.01 17.18 13.52
N VAL A 122 -1.18 18.50 13.51
CA VAL A 122 -0.17 19.43 13.02
C VAL A 122 0.81 19.68 14.16
N TYR A 123 2.06 19.28 13.97
CA TYR A 123 3.15 19.74 14.83
C TYR A 123 3.59 21.12 14.34
N ALA A 124 3.36 22.14 15.18
CA ALA A 124 3.75 23.53 14.93
C ALA A 124 5.10 23.85 15.57
#